data_AF-A0A3C0TS12-F1
#
_entry.id   AF-A0A3C0TS12-F1
#
_cell.length_a   1.000
_cell.length_b   1.000
_cell.length_c   1.000
_cell.angle_alpha   90.00
_cell.angle_beta   90.00
_cell.angle_gamma   90.00
#
_symmetry.space_group_name_H-M   'P 1'
#
loop_
_entity.id
_entity.type
_entity.pdbx_description
1 polymer ?
#
loop_
_entity_poly.entity_id
_entity_poly.type
_entity_poly.pdbx_seq_one_letter_code
_entity_poly.pdbx_strand_id
1 'polypeptide(L)'
;MAAGQAVPAEYADLQSTAEILQPVTQATGGGLFWLRSDGTPAIRRIQAGRDLAGSNWLGLRDNARYRVLAQRQIPLLPPWLLLLLGGGALALAWRAEGR
;
A
#
# COMPACT_ATOMS: atom_id res chain seq x y z
N MET A 1 46.98 21.95 -15.93
CA MET A 1 45.79 21.22 -16.40
C MET A 1 45.07 20.71 -15.17
N ALA A 2 44.01 21.39 -14.73
CA ALA A 2 43.21 20.90 -13.62
C ALA A 2 42.32 19.76 -14.14
N ALA A 3 42.48 18.56 -13.60
CA ALA A 3 41.60 17.44 -13.89
C ALA A 3 40.18 17.83 -13.45
N GLY A 4 39.26 17.95 -14.41
CA GLY A 4 37.86 18.20 -14.14
C GLY A 4 37.32 17.12 -13.19
N GLN A 5 36.62 17.56 -12.15
CA GLN A 5 36.03 16.68 -11.16
C GLN A 5 35.18 15.62 -11.86
N ALA A 6 35.41 14.34 -11.55
CA ALA A 6 34.64 13.25 -12.12
C ALA A 6 33.18 13.44 -11.74
N VAL A 7 32.33 13.69 -12.74
CA VAL A 7 30.87 13.73 -12.55
C VAL A 7 30.45 12.32 -12.09
N PRO A 8 29.73 12.20 -10.97
CA PRO A 8 29.28 10.89 -10.50
C PRO A 8 28.39 10.22 -11.55
N ALA A 9 28.46 8.90 -11.67
CA ALA A 9 27.78 8.15 -12.73
C ALA A 9 26.25 8.35 -12.71
N GLU A 10 25.66 8.62 -11.55
CA GLU A 10 24.24 8.93 -11.37
C GLU A 10 23.79 10.27 -11.99
N TYR A 11 24.73 11.18 -12.29
CA TYR A 11 24.46 12.45 -12.99
C TYR A 11 24.95 12.44 -14.44
N ALA A 12 25.48 11.31 -14.93
CA ALA A 12 26.02 11.21 -16.28
C ALA A 12 24.93 11.34 -17.35
N ASP A 13 23.70 10.92 -17.05
CA ASP A 13 22.57 11.07 -17.94
C ASP A 13 21.29 11.48 -17.19
N LEU A 14 20.88 12.74 -17.40
CA LEU A 14 19.67 13.32 -16.84
C LEU A 14 18.53 13.35 -17.85
N GLN A 15 18.76 12.85 -19.07
CA GLN A 15 17.71 12.81 -20.08
C GLN A 15 16.80 11.62 -19.80
N SER A 16 15.51 11.91 -19.75
CA SER A 16 14.51 10.85 -19.66
C SER A 16 14.50 10.06 -20.97
N THR A 17 14.85 8.78 -20.92
CA THR A 17 14.85 7.88 -22.09
C THR A 17 13.79 6.79 -21.97
N ALA A 18 13.12 6.50 -23.09
CA ALA A 18 12.20 5.39 -23.21
C ALA A 18 12.92 4.04 -23.39
N GLU A 19 14.15 4.06 -23.90
CA GLU A 19 14.85 2.90 -24.45
C GLU A 19 15.09 1.81 -23.39
N ILE A 20 15.35 2.23 -22.14
CA ILE A 20 15.61 1.32 -21.02
C ILE A 20 14.35 0.55 -20.61
N LEU A 21 13.18 1.20 -20.61
CA LEU A 21 11.93 0.63 -20.13
C LEU A 21 11.07 0.03 -21.25
N GLN A 22 11.37 0.33 -22.51
CA GLN A 22 10.69 -0.22 -23.69
C GLN A 22 10.63 -1.75 -23.71
N PRO A 23 11.72 -2.52 -23.49
CA PRO A 23 11.64 -3.99 -23.50
C PRO A 23 10.76 -4.53 -22.36
N VAL A 24 10.76 -3.87 -21.20
CA VAL A 24 9.95 -4.29 -20.03
C VAL A 24 8.47 -4.03 -20.29
N THR A 25 8.14 -2.85 -20.81
CA THR A 25 6.75 -2.49 -21.15
C THR A 25 6.19 -3.41 -22.23
N GLN A 26 6.98 -3.75 -23.26
CA GLN A 26 6.60 -4.73 -24.29
C GLN A 26 6.38 -6.13 -23.71
N ALA A 27 7.26 -6.61 -22.83
CA ALA A 27 7.15 -7.94 -22.23
C ALA A 27 5.97 -8.07 -21.26
N THR A 28 5.57 -6.96 -20.61
CA THR A 28 4.51 -6.96 -19.59
C THR A 28 3.15 -6.54 -20.13
N GLY A 29 3.08 -5.95 -21.33
CA GLY A 29 1.86 -5.33 -21.87
C GLY A 29 1.51 -3.99 -21.20
N GLY A 30 2.51 -3.35 -20.58
CA GLY A 30 2.41 -2.03 -19.96
C GLY A 30 2.51 -0.89 -20.98
N GLY A 31 2.48 0.35 -20.50
CA GLY A 31 2.53 1.55 -21.34
C GLY A 31 3.62 2.51 -20.92
N LEU A 32 4.02 3.36 -21.87
CA LEU A 32 4.95 4.46 -21.65
C LEU A 32 4.20 5.78 -21.86
N PHE A 33 4.32 6.70 -20.91
CA PHE A 33 3.61 7.98 -20.92
C PHE A 33 4.57 9.11 -20.60
N TRP A 34 4.57 10.15 -21.42
CA TRP A 34 5.37 11.34 -21.20
C TRP A 34 4.52 12.39 -20.49
N LEU A 35 4.71 12.60 -19.19
CA LEU A 35 3.88 13.52 -18.41
C LEU A 35 3.84 14.96 -18.97
N ARG A 36 4.92 15.38 -19.66
CA ARG A 36 5.00 16.71 -20.27
C ARG A 36 4.14 16.85 -21.54
N SER A 37 4.05 15.82 -22.38
CA SER A 37 3.29 15.87 -23.64
C SER A 37 1.89 15.29 -23.50
N ASP A 38 1.76 14.19 -22.76
CA ASP A 38 0.55 13.36 -22.70
C ASP A 38 -0.27 13.67 -21.44
N GLY A 39 0.32 14.38 -20.48
CA GLY A 39 -0.28 14.66 -19.17
C GLY A 39 -0.25 13.44 -18.24
N THR A 40 -0.96 13.55 -17.12
CA THR A 40 -1.04 12.47 -16.13
C THR A 40 -2.10 11.44 -16.55
N PRO A 41 -1.72 10.18 -16.87
CA PRO A 41 -2.68 9.17 -17.29
C PRO A 41 -3.60 8.76 -16.13
N ALA A 42 -4.83 8.35 -16.47
CA ALA A 42 -5.76 7.84 -15.47
C ALA A 42 -5.32 6.45 -14.96
N ILE A 43 -5.33 6.24 -13.65
CA ILE A 43 -4.99 4.93 -13.05
C ILE A 43 -6.24 4.08 -12.90
N ARG A 44 -6.21 2.83 -13.41
CA ARG A 44 -7.34 1.90 -13.35
C ARG A 44 -6.91 0.54 -12.79
N ARG A 45 -7.77 -0.10 -12.01
CA ARG A 45 -7.57 -1.51 -11.60
C ARG A 45 -8.08 -2.43 -12.69
N ILE A 46 -7.28 -3.42 -13.06
CA ILE A 46 -7.62 -4.37 -14.11
C ILE A 46 -7.32 -5.80 -13.66
N GLN A 47 -8.13 -6.74 -14.17
CA GLN A 47 -7.93 -8.17 -13.96
C GLN A 47 -6.75 -8.66 -14.79
N ALA A 48 -6.15 -9.79 -14.36
CA ALA A 48 -5.08 -10.44 -15.10
C ALA A 48 -5.54 -10.83 -16.52
N GLY A 49 -4.63 -10.70 -17.49
CA GLY A 49 -4.89 -11.09 -18.89
C GLY A 49 -5.60 -10.03 -19.74
N ARG A 50 -5.81 -8.81 -19.21
CA ARG A 50 -6.23 -7.64 -19.97
C ARG A 50 -5.04 -6.69 -20.21
N ASP A 51 -5.16 -5.83 -21.22
CA ASP A 51 -4.17 -4.80 -21.52
C ASP A 51 -3.86 -3.94 -20.28
N LEU A 52 -2.57 -3.76 -19.97
CA LEU A 52 -2.13 -3.01 -18.79
C LEU A 52 -1.97 -1.51 -19.06
N ALA A 53 -2.23 -1.04 -20.27
CA ALA A 53 -2.22 0.37 -20.62
C ALA A 53 -3.09 0.62 -21.85
N GLY A 54 -3.57 1.86 -21.98
CA GLY A 54 -4.23 2.36 -23.19
C GLY A 54 -3.79 3.79 -23.49
N SER A 55 -4.48 4.45 -24.42
CA SER A 55 -4.07 5.78 -24.93
C SER A 55 -3.95 6.89 -23.88
N ASN A 56 -4.71 6.83 -22.79
CA ASN A 56 -4.67 7.85 -21.72
C ASN A 56 -4.88 7.25 -20.31
N TRP A 57 -4.56 5.97 -20.14
CA TRP A 57 -4.72 5.30 -18.85
C TRP A 57 -3.72 4.18 -18.65
N LEU A 58 -3.32 4.00 -17.38
CA LEU A 58 -2.40 2.95 -16.95
C LEU A 58 -3.15 1.99 -16.01
N GLY A 59 -3.05 0.71 -16.33
CA GLY A 59 -3.65 -0.39 -15.59
C GLY A 59 -2.73 -0.91 -14.49
N LEU A 60 -3.23 -0.95 -13.26
CA LEU A 60 -2.62 -1.68 -12.16
C LEU A 60 -3.29 -3.04 -12.04
N ARG A 61 -2.50 -4.10 -12.19
CA ARG A 61 -2.96 -5.47 -11.98
C ARG A 61 -3.45 -5.63 -10.56
N ASP A 62 -4.70 -6.06 -10.44
CA ASP A 62 -5.25 -6.39 -9.15
C ASP A 62 -4.59 -7.67 -8.60
N ASN A 63 -3.69 -7.52 -7.64
CA ASN A 63 -2.98 -8.64 -7.00
C ASN A 63 -3.80 -9.28 -5.87
N ALA A 64 -5.05 -8.85 -5.64
CA ALA A 64 -5.92 -9.32 -4.56
C ALA A 64 -5.25 -9.38 -3.17
N ARG A 65 -4.16 -8.63 -2.97
CA ARG A 65 -3.46 -8.52 -1.69
C ARG A 65 -4.16 -7.48 -0.84
N TYR A 66 -5.34 -7.86 -0.36
CA TYR A 66 -5.96 -7.18 0.76
C TYR A 66 -5.14 -7.54 1.99
N ARG A 67 -4.30 -6.62 2.48
CA ARG A 67 -3.68 -6.77 3.79
C ARG A 67 -4.81 -6.67 4.82
N VAL A 68 -5.29 -7.81 5.30
CA VAL A 68 -6.33 -7.90 6.34
C VAL A 68 -5.71 -7.44 7.66
N LEU A 69 -5.54 -6.13 7.85
CA LEU A 69 -5.20 -5.55 9.15
C LEU A 69 -6.44 -5.26 10.00
N ALA A 70 -7.64 -5.59 9.52
CA ALA A 70 -8.83 -5.52 10.33
C ALA A 70 -8.95 -6.78 11.21
N GLN A 71 -8.02 -6.96 12.17
CA GLN A 71 -8.31 -7.80 13.33
C GLN A 71 -9.37 -7.06 14.14
N ARG A 72 -10.64 -7.25 13.75
CA ARG A 72 -11.77 -6.71 14.50
C ARG A 72 -11.86 -7.53 15.79
N GLN A 73 -11.26 -7.02 16.86
CA GLN A 73 -11.43 -7.60 18.18
C GLN A 73 -12.89 -7.38 18.59
N ILE A 74 -13.69 -8.44 18.48
CA ILE A 74 -15.06 -8.46 18.98
C ILE A 74 -14.94 -8.68 20.49
N PRO A 75 -15.36 -7.71 21.33
CA PRO A 75 -15.31 -7.90 22.77
C PRO A 75 -16.22 -9.08 23.16
N LEU A 76 -15.66 -10.06 23.86
CA LEU A 76 -16.39 -11.26 24.31
C LEU A 76 -17.47 -10.91 25.34
N LEU A 77 -17.23 -9.89 26.17
CA LEU A 77 -18.17 -9.36 27.15
C LEU A 77 -18.28 -7.84 27.04
N PRO A 78 -19.49 -7.26 27.20
CA PRO A 78 -19.65 -5.82 27.36
C PRO A 78 -18.92 -5.29 28.61
N PRO A 79 -18.32 -4.08 28.56
CA PRO A 79 -17.56 -3.53 29.70
C PRO A 79 -18.36 -3.41 31.00
N TRP A 80 -19.65 -3.08 30.94
CA TRP A 80 -20.51 -2.94 32.12
C TRP A 80 -20.73 -4.27 32.85
N LEU A 81 -20.72 -5.39 32.12
CA LEU A 81 -20.90 -6.72 32.72
C LEU A 81 -19.66 -7.13 33.53
N LEU A 82 -18.47 -6.79 33.03
CA LEU A 82 -17.22 -6.97 33.77
C LEU A 82 -17.19 -6.15 35.06
N LEU A 83 -17.70 -4.91 35.03
CA LEU A 83 -17.81 -4.07 36.23
C LEU A 83 -18.75 -4.68 37.27
N LEU A 84 -19.91 -5.20 36.85
CA LEU A 84 -20.85 -5.87 37.76
C LEU A 84 -20.24 -7.14 38.36
N LEU A 85 -19.56 -7.96 37.56
CA LEU A 85 -18.92 -9.19 38.03
C LEU A 85 -17.77 -8.89 39.00
N GLY A 86 -16.89 -7.94 38.64
CA GLY A 86 -15.77 -7.55 39.50
C GLY A 86 -16.23 -6.88 40.79
N GLY A 87 -17.15 -5.92 40.70
CA GLY A 87 -17.72 -5.25 41.87
C GLY A 87 -18.51 -6.21 42.76
N GLY A 88 -19.29 -7.11 42.17
CA GLY A 88 -20.03 -8.15 42.88
C GLY A 88 -19.09 -9.13 43.60
N ALA A 89 -18.03 -9.59 42.94
CA ALA A 89 -17.02 -10.46 43.54
C ALA A 89 -16.32 -9.78 44.72
N LEU A 90 -15.96 -8.50 44.60
CA LEU A 90 -15.37 -7.71 45.69
C LEU A 90 -16.35 -7.55 46.86
N ALA A 91 -17.62 -7.24 46.59
CA ALA A 91 -18.64 -7.13 47.64
C ALA A 91 -18.88 -8.45 48.37
N LEU A 92 -18.89 -9.58 47.63
CA LEU A 92 -19.00 -10.91 48.21
C LEU A 92 -17.78 -11.29 49.04
N ALA A 93 -16.57 -10.99 48.57
CA ALA A 93 -15.34 -11.20 49.32
C ALA A 93 -15.33 -10.39 50.61
N TRP A 94 -15.70 -9.10 50.56
CA TRP A 94 -15.81 -8.24 51.75
C TRP A 94 -16.82 -8.80 52.76
N ARG A 95 -17.96 -9.31 52.29
CA ARG A 95 -18.99 -9.91 53.14
C ARG A 95 -18.60 -11.30 53.67
N ALA A 96 -17.65 -11.98 53.02
CA ALA A 96 -17.08 -13.24 53.52
C ALA A 96 -16.05 -12.98 54.63
N GLU A 97 -15.20 -11.96 54.48
CA GLU A 97 -14.18 -11.58 55.47
C GLU A 97 -14.74 -10.81 56.67
N GLY A 98 -15.85 -10.08 56.46
CA GLY A 98 -16.53 -9.31 57.52
C GLY A 98 -17.50 -10.13 58.38
N ARG A 99 -17.53 -11.45 58.22
CA ARG A 99 -18.21 -12.41 59.10
C ARG A 99 -17.16 -13.22 59.84
#